data_AF-A0A317HGG2-F1
#
_entry.id   AF-A0A317HGG2-F1
#
_cell.length_a   1.000
_cell.length_b   1.000
_cell.length_c   1.000
_cell.angle_alpha   90.00
_cell.angle_beta   90.00
_cell.angle_gamma   90.00
#
_symmetry.space_group_name_H-M   'P 1'
#
loop_
_entity.id
_entity.type
_entity.pdbx_description
1 polymer ?
#
loop_
_entity_poly.entity_id
_entity_poly.type
_entity_poly.pdbx_seq_one_letter_code
_entity_poly.pdbx_strand_id
1 'polypeptide(L)'
;MVKQRKQYRRRRAPGEGSVQFKNGAFHLRALINGKAVSAKLCDKDDLHFSVTCPAVRELATAKLKELNDATGKTDAPSGDMSVVDFWEKVYVPWAKEVNPLVNEPNLRASTLAGYEQVWSQHLREHFGSITLATYETPTATAFLTEKAKTQGRNTVAHIRSLMSGIFSNAISRGYIKVSRNGGKTWEAAKNPIQEASVLGKTARPAKTGHYSLREALSILAALSEHVEGQLVMALSFFWGLRPSEIRGLKWEDFSYGASD
;
A
#
# COMPACT_ATOMS: atom_id res chain seq x y z
N MET A 1 18.32 -9.46 48.53
CA MET A 1 18.12 -9.85 47.11
C MET A 1 16.86 -9.15 46.58
N VAL A 2 16.99 -7.95 46.03
CA VAL A 2 15.84 -7.12 45.59
C VAL A 2 15.55 -7.37 44.12
N LYS A 3 14.41 -7.98 43.81
CA LYS A 3 13.96 -8.27 42.43
C LYS A 3 13.61 -6.96 41.71
N GLN A 4 14.43 -6.55 40.75
CA GLN A 4 14.08 -5.48 39.80
C GLN A 4 12.95 -5.96 38.89
N ARG A 5 11.76 -5.34 38.98
CA ARG A 5 10.67 -5.53 38.02
C ARG A 5 11.02 -4.83 36.70
N LYS A 6 11.26 -5.59 35.63
CA LYS A 6 11.37 -5.06 34.27
C LYS A 6 10.03 -4.43 33.86
N GLN A 7 9.97 -3.10 33.77
CA GLN A 7 8.85 -2.39 33.17
C GLN A 7 8.83 -2.64 31.66
N TYR A 8 7.87 -3.44 31.20
CA TYR A 8 7.55 -3.56 29.78
C TYR A 8 7.02 -2.21 29.26
N ARG A 9 7.79 -1.51 28.41
CA ARG A 9 7.30 -0.35 27.64
C ARG A 9 6.29 -0.86 26.60
N ARG A 10 4.99 -0.73 26.89
CA ARG A 10 3.94 -0.88 25.87
C ARG A 10 4.20 0.11 24.74
N ARG A 11 4.36 -0.38 23.49
CA ARG A 11 4.27 0.47 22.29
C ARG A 11 2.86 1.05 22.25
N ARG A 12 2.75 2.38 22.20
CA ARG A 12 1.49 3.11 22.25
C ARG A 12 0.87 3.16 20.85
N ALA A 13 -0.45 3.02 20.78
CA ALA A 13 -1.18 3.15 19.53
C ALA A 13 -1.17 4.61 19.05
N PRO A 14 -1.22 4.85 17.73
CA PRO A 14 -1.35 6.20 17.17
C PRO A 14 -2.62 6.88 17.71
N GLY A 15 -2.51 8.11 18.24
CA GLY A 15 -3.64 8.91 18.71
C GLY A 15 -3.88 8.95 20.23
N GLU A 16 -3.18 8.16 21.04
CA GLU A 16 -3.31 8.21 22.50
C GLU A 16 -2.28 9.18 23.15
N GLY A 17 -2.77 10.32 23.65
CA GLY A 17 -2.00 11.25 24.47
C GLY A 17 -1.94 10.82 25.95
N SER A 18 -0.81 11.03 26.62
CA SER A 18 -0.69 10.82 28.08
C SER A 18 -0.29 12.10 28.80
N VAL A 19 -0.95 12.41 29.91
CA VAL A 19 -0.56 13.51 30.78
C VAL A 19 0.63 13.10 31.66
N GLN A 20 1.62 13.97 31.78
CA GLN A 20 2.80 13.81 32.63
C GLN A 20 2.98 15.03 33.51
N PHE A 21 3.32 14.83 34.77
CA PHE A 21 3.73 15.91 35.67
C PHE A 21 5.26 16.07 35.61
N LYS A 22 5.74 17.27 35.27
CA LYS A 22 7.17 17.61 35.20
C LYS A 22 7.36 19.08 35.59
N ASN A 23 8.41 19.37 36.36
CA ASN A 23 8.83 20.73 36.70
C ASN A 23 7.70 21.63 37.22
N GLY A 24 6.83 21.11 38.09
CA GLY A 24 5.71 21.89 38.65
C GLY A 24 4.48 22.03 37.74
N ALA A 25 4.50 21.46 36.53
CA ALA A 25 3.43 21.60 35.55
C ALA A 25 2.96 20.25 34.97
N PHE A 26 1.74 20.25 34.45
CA PHE A 26 1.18 19.14 33.67
C PHE A 26 1.45 19.36 32.18
N HIS A 27 1.88 18.30 31.50
CA HIS A 27 2.18 18.28 30.08
C HIS A 27 1.43 17.13 29.39
N LEU A 28 0.87 17.40 28.22
CA LEU A 28 0.36 16.39 27.31
C LEU A 28 1.49 15.89 26.41
N ARG A 29 1.72 14.58 26.40
CA ARG A 29 2.62 13.91 25.46
C ARG A 29 1.82 13.06 24.48
N ALA A 30 1.88 13.38 23.20
CA ALA A 30 1.16 12.69 22.13
C ALA A 30 2.08 12.38 20.93
N LEU A 31 1.68 11.39 20.12
CA LEU A 31 2.26 11.15 18.80
C LEU A 31 1.32 11.74 17.76
N ILE A 32 1.79 12.74 17.02
CA ILE A 32 1.03 13.43 15.97
C ILE A 32 1.83 13.31 14.69
N ASN A 33 1.24 12.73 13.64
CA ASN A 33 1.89 12.44 12.35
C ASN A 33 3.26 11.75 12.50
N GLY A 34 3.36 10.77 13.41
CA GLY A 34 4.60 10.03 13.67
C GLY A 34 5.65 10.79 14.49
N LYS A 35 5.44 12.06 14.82
CA LYS A 35 6.34 12.88 15.65
C LYS A 35 5.84 12.96 17.09
N ALA A 36 6.73 12.76 18.05
CA ALA A 36 6.41 12.93 19.45
C ALA A 36 6.36 14.42 19.81
N VAL A 37 5.21 14.89 20.28
CA VAL A 37 4.98 16.28 20.70
C VAL A 37 4.69 16.31 22.20
N SER A 38 5.20 17.34 22.88
CA SER A 38 4.96 17.60 24.30
C SER A 38 4.48 19.04 24.48
N ALA A 39 3.26 19.22 24.94
CA ALA A 39 2.65 20.55 25.15
C ALA A 39 2.32 20.77 26.64
N LYS A 40 2.60 21.95 27.18
CA LYS A 40 2.21 22.33 28.55
C LYS A 40 0.69 22.52 28.62
N LEU A 41 0.05 22.03 29.67
CA LEU A 41 -1.38 22.18 29.96
C LEU A 41 -1.62 23.32 30.95
N CYS A 42 -1.15 23.13 32.19
CA CYS A 42 -1.26 24.09 33.28
C CYS A 42 -0.18 23.82 34.33
N ASP A 43 0.07 24.81 35.19
CA ASP A 43 0.86 24.61 36.41
C ASP A 43 0.03 23.91 37.49
N LYS A 44 0.68 23.30 38.48
CA LYS A 44 -0.02 22.66 39.59
C LYS A 44 -0.59 23.70 40.54
N ASP A 45 -1.89 23.62 40.76
CA ASP A 45 -2.65 24.41 41.72
C ASP A 45 -3.65 23.50 42.45
N ASP A 46 -4.50 24.09 43.29
CA ASP A 46 -5.50 23.36 44.08
C ASP A 46 -6.61 22.73 43.22
N LEU A 47 -6.85 23.23 42.01
CA LEU A 47 -7.83 22.72 41.05
C LEU A 47 -7.22 21.61 40.16
N HIS A 48 -5.92 21.69 39.90
CA HIS A 48 -5.13 20.83 39.03
C HIS A 48 -4.07 20.11 39.86
N PHE A 49 -4.49 19.30 40.82
CA PHE A 49 -3.58 18.68 41.79
C PHE A 49 -2.95 17.35 41.33
N SER A 50 -3.52 16.69 40.30
CA SER A 50 -3.09 15.37 39.83
C SER A 50 -3.30 15.16 38.33
N VAL A 51 -2.47 14.30 37.73
CA VAL A 51 -2.62 13.81 36.34
C VAL A 51 -3.94 13.08 36.09
N THR A 52 -4.60 12.62 37.15
CA THR A 52 -5.91 11.96 37.09
C THR A 52 -7.09 12.89 37.34
N CYS A 53 -6.85 14.15 37.71
CA CYS A 53 -7.90 15.14 37.99
C CYS A 53 -8.74 15.38 36.72
N PRO A 54 -10.09 15.46 36.83
CA PRO A 54 -10.97 15.76 35.71
C PRO A 54 -10.57 17.04 34.95
N ALA A 55 -10.27 18.14 35.65
CA ALA A 55 -9.88 19.40 35.04
C ALA A 55 -8.62 19.28 34.17
N VAL A 56 -7.61 18.53 34.63
CA VAL A 56 -6.39 18.27 33.87
C VAL A 56 -6.66 17.37 32.66
N ARG A 57 -7.61 16.43 32.75
CA ARG A 57 -8.01 15.57 31.63
C ARG A 57 -8.82 16.32 30.58
N GLU A 58 -9.68 17.25 30.99
CA GLU A 58 -10.42 18.11 30.08
C GLU A 58 -9.46 19.01 29.30
N LEU A 59 -8.51 19.65 29.99
CA LEU A 59 -7.44 20.42 29.36
C LEU A 59 -6.59 19.56 28.40
N ALA A 60 -6.26 18.34 28.80
CA ALA A 60 -5.53 17.40 27.96
C ALA A 60 -6.32 17.02 26.69
N THR A 61 -7.63 16.81 26.81
CA THR A 61 -8.51 16.45 25.69
C THR A 61 -8.67 17.63 24.73
N ALA A 62 -8.90 18.84 25.27
CA ALA A 62 -8.99 20.06 24.50
C ALA A 62 -7.68 20.35 23.75
N LYS A 63 -6.52 20.21 24.42
CA LYS A 63 -5.21 20.44 23.81
C LYS A 63 -4.85 19.38 22.77
N LEU A 64 -5.24 18.12 23.00
CA LEU A 64 -5.07 17.06 22.01
C LEU A 64 -5.90 17.33 20.75
N LYS A 65 -7.15 17.80 20.93
CA LYS A 65 -8.02 18.22 19.82
C LYS A 65 -7.42 19.41 19.06
N GLU A 66 -7.00 20.46 19.76
CA GLU A 66 -6.34 21.63 19.17
C GLU A 66 -5.11 21.24 18.34
N LEU A 67 -4.25 20.35 18.87
CA LEU A 67 -3.07 19.90 18.14
C LEU A 67 -3.43 19.06 16.91
N ASN A 68 -4.48 18.24 16.97
CA ASN A 68 -4.97 17.50 15.81
C ASN A 68 -5.58 18.43 14.75
N ASP A 69 -6.31 19.47 15.16
CA ASP A 69 -6.97 20.44 14.28
C ASP A 69 -5.95 21.40 13.62
N ALA A 70 -4.91 21.83 14.35
CA ALA A 70 -3.88 22.76 13.88
C ALA A 70 -2.91 22.15 12.85
N THR A 71 -2.83 20.81 12.76
CA THR A 71 -1.93 20.13 11.82
C THR A 71 -2.50 20.05 10.39
N GLY A 72 -3.60 20.75 10.13
CA GLY A 72 -4.32 20.69 8.86
C GLY A 72 -5.10 19.38 8.77
N LYS A 73 -6.41 19.50 8.53
CA LYS A 73 -7.24 18.37 8.10
C LYS A 73 -6.56 17.68 6.91
N THR A 74 -5.93 16.54 7.13
CA THR A 74 -6.20 15.42 6.24
C THR A 74 -7.57 14.95 6.67
N ASP A 75 -8.60 15.29 5.90
CA ASP A 75 -10.00 14.92 6.15
C ASP A 75 -10.04 13.57 6.84
N ALA A 76 -10.55 13.53 8.09
CA ALA A 76 -10.72 12.26 8.77
C ALA A 76 -11.53 11.38 7.82
N PRO A 77 -10.94 10.30 7.28
CA PRO A 77 -11.54 9.68 6.13
C PRO A 77 -12.84 9.02 6.54
N SER A 78 -13.94 9.46 5.94
CA SER A 78 -15.23 8.82 6.16
C SER A 78 -15.20 7.46 5.49
N GLY A 79 -15.64 6.43 6.20
CA GLY A 79 -15.85 5.09 5.63
C GLY A 79 -16.85 5.09 4.47
N ASP A 80 -17.62 6.18 4.33
CA ASP A 80 -18.58 6.40 3.24
C ASP A 80 -17.93 6.74 1.89
N MET A 81 -16.60 6.93 1.84
CA MET A 81 -15.92 7.18 0.57
C MET A 81 -16.09 5.97 -0.37
N SER A 82 -16.49 6.25 -1.61
CA SER A 82 -16.57 5.23 -2.65
C SER A 82 -15.18 4.66 -2.96
N VAL A 83 -15.11 3.38 -3.34
CA VAL A 83 -13.83 2.77 -3.76
C VAL A 83 -13.26 3.48 -4.99
N VAL A 84 -14.14 3.99 -5.87
CA VAL A 84 -13.76 4.76 -7.07
C VAL A 84 -13.14 6.10 -6.69
N ASP A 85 -13.77 6.86 -5.79
CA ASP A 85 -13.22 8.13 -5.29
C ASP A 85 -11.87 7.90 -4.60
N PHE A 86 -11.77 6.85 -3.80
CA PHE A 86 -10.51 6.50 -3.14
C PHE A 86 -9.41 6.18 -4.15
N TRP A 87 -9.72 5.43 -5.21
CA TRP A 87 -8.77 5.15 -6.28
C TRP A 87 -8.27 6.44 -6.94
N GLU A 88 -9.18 7.29 -7.40
CA GLU A 88 -8.85 8.47 -8.21
C GLU A 88 -8.22 9.59 -7.39
N LYS A 89 -8.71 9.82 -6.17
CA LYS A 89 -8.32 10.98 -5.33
C LYS A 89 -7.23 10.65 -4.31
N VAL A 90 -7.01 9.37 -3.99
CA VAL A 90 -6.07 8.97 -2.93
C VAL A 90 -5.03 7.98 -3.43
N TYR A 91 -5.45 6.84 -3.98
CA TYR A 91 -4.53 5.76 -4.33
C TYR A 91 -3.60 6.13 -5.50
N VAL A 92 -4.14 6.64 -6.61
CA VAL A 92 -3.35 7.03 -7.79
C VAL A 92 -2.42 8.20 -7.49
N PRO A 93 -2.86 9.29 -6.83
CA PRO A 93 -1.96 10.37 -6.42
C PRO A 93 -0.84 9.87 -5.52
N TRP A 94 -1.15 9.04 -4.51
CA TRP A 94 -0.12 8.42 -3.67
C TRP A 94 0.85 7.56 -4.47
N ALA A 95 0.38 6.76 -5.42
CA ALA A 95 1.23 5.92 -6.25
C ALA A 95 2.25 6.73 -7.07
N LYS A 96 1.86 7.94 -7.52
CA LYS A 96 2.68 8.87 -8.31
C LYS A 96 3.56 9.79 -7.44
N GLU A 97 3.25 9.93 -6.16
CA GLU A 97 4.00 10.76 -5.22
C GLU A 97 5.45 10.29 -5.12
N VAL A 98 6.39 11.23 -5.32
CA VAL A 98 7.82 10.98 -5.30
C VAL A 98 8.33 11.04 -3.86
N ASN A 99 8.99 9.97 -3.42
CA ASN A 99 9.68 9.97 -2.15
C ASN A 99 10.98 10.79 -2.29
N PRO A 100 11.15 11.90 -1.55
CA PRO A 100 12.30 12.79 -1.70
C PRO A 100 13.63 12.14 -1.30
N LEU A 101 13.62 11.07 -0.49
CA LEU A 101 14.84 10.37 -0.08
C LEU A 101 15.36 9.42 -1.17
N VAL A 102 14.46 8.83 -1.95
CA VAL A 102 14.80 7.84 -2.99
C VAL A 102 14.71 8.46 -4.39
N ASN A 103 14.11 9.65 -4.50
CA ASN A 103 13.80 10.34 -5.76
C ASN A 103 13.03 9.46 -6.76
N GLU A 104 12.19 8.57 -6.24
CA GLU A 104 11.36 7.64 -7.01
C GLU A 104 9.89 7.72 -6.55
N PRO A 105 8.93 7.49 -7.45
CA PRO A 105 7.53 7.37 -7.08
C PRO A 105 7.27 6.15 -6.19
N ASN A 106 6.23 6.20 -5.37
CA ASN A 106 5.85 5.08 -4.49
C ASN A 106 5.57 3.77 -5.26
N LEU A 107 5.07 3.86 -6.50
CA LEU A 107 5.00 2.75 -7.44
C LEU A 107 5.77 3.09 -8.72
N ARG A 108 6.51 2.10 -9.25
CA ARG A 108 7.13 2.20 -10.56
C ARG A 108 6.07 2.49 -11.64
N ALA A 109 6.43 3.29 -12.64
CA ALA A 109 5.52 3.69 -13.72
C ALA A 109 4.91 2.48 -14.43
N SER A 110 5.68 1.42 -14.69
CA SER A 110 5.19 0.19 -15.32
C SER A 110 4.17 -0.57 -14.45
N THR A 111 4.38 -0.57 -13.13
CA THR A 111 3.42 -1.17 -12.18
C THR A 111 2.12 -0.39 -12.16
N LEU A 112 2.20 0.94 -12.08
CA LEU A 112 1.02 1.79 -12.07
C LEU A 112 0.24 1.71 -13.39
N ALA A 113 0.92 1.71 -14.54
CA ALA A 113 0.28 1.54 -15.84
C ALA A 113 -0.47 0.20 -15.93
N GLY A 114 0.14 -0.90 -15.46
CA GLY A 114 -0.53 -2.20 -15.38
C GLY A 114 -1.74 -2.17 -14.45
N TYR A 115 -1.67 -1.45 -13.33
CA TYR A 115 -2.81 -1.28 -12.42
C TYR A 115 -3.93 -0.42 -13.01
N GLU A 116 -3.61 0.68 -13.67
CA GLU A 116 -4.60 1.53 -14.38
C GLU A 116 -5.32 0.73 -15.49
N GLN A 117 -4.60 -0.16 -16.19
CA GLN A 117 -5.19 -1.07 -17.16
C GLN A 117 -6.18 -2.05 -16.49
N VAL A 118 -5.77 -2.75 -15.43
CA VAL A 118 -6.66 -3.66 -14.69
C VAL A 118 -7.86 -2.92 -14.11
N TRP A 119 -7.65 -1.70 -13.61
CA TRP A 119 -8.69 -0.84 -13.07
C TRP A 119 -9.76 -0.52 -14.11
N SER A 120 -9.33 0.03 -15.25
CA SER A 120 -10.23 0.44 -16.34
C SER A 120 -11.00 -0.73 -16.95
N GLN A 121 -10.36 -1.89 -17.09
CA GLN A 121 -10.97 -3.06 -17.75
C GLN A 121 -11.89 -3.88 -16.84
N HIS A 122 -11.66 -3.89 -15.53
CA HIS A 122 -12.32 -4.86 -14.65
C HIS A 122 -12.89 -4.28 -13.36
N LEU A 123 -12.27 -3.25 -12.78
CA LEU A 123 -12.59 -2.83 -11.41
C LEU A 123 -13.46 -1.59 -11.34
N ARG A 124 -13.33 -0.65 -12.29
CA ARG A 124 -14.07 0.62 -12.24
C ARG A 124 -15.58 0.39 -12.25
N GLU A 125 -16.08 -0.43 -13.18
CA GLU A 125 -17.50 -0.76 -13.27
C GLU A 125 -17.96 -1.60 -12.07
N HIS A 126 -17.18 -2.61 -11.69
CA HIS A 126 -17.49 -3.49 -10.56
C HIS A 126 -17.62 -2.71 -9.24
N PHE A 127 -16.71 -1.77 -8.98
CA PHE A 127 -16.78 -0.97 -7.77
C PHE A 127 -17.84 0.11 -7.85
N GLY A 128 -18.09 0.75 -9.00
CA GLY A 128 -19.22 1.67 -9.20
C GLY A 128 -19.49 2.60 -8.01
N SER A 129 -20.64 2.42 -7.36
CA SER A 129 -21.09 3.18 -6.17
C SER A 129 -20.79 2.51 -4.82
N ILE A 130 -20.02 1.43 -4.80
CA ILE A 130 -19.64 0.69 -3.59
C ILE A 130 -18.70 1.55 -2.74
N THR A 131 -18.97 1.60 -1.44
CA THR A 131 -18.11 2.28 -0.47
C THR A 131 -17.04 1.35 0.10
N LEU A 132 -15.93 1.93 0.56
CA LEU A 132 -14.86 1.18 1.22
C LEU A 132 -15.36 0.41 2.45
N ALA A 133 -16.30 0.98 3.21
CA ALA A 133 -16.83 0.36 4.42
C ALA A 133 -17.77 -0.83 4.15
N THR A 134 -18.50 -0.82 3.04
CA THR A 134 -19.52 -1.83 2.73
C THR A 134 -18.99 -3.03 1.94
N TYR A 135 -17.74 -2.99 1.47
CA TYR A 135 -17.23 -4.05 0.62
C TYR A 135 -16.73 -5.26 1.43
N GLU A 136 -17.31 -6.43 1.14
CA GLU A 136 -17.07 -7.65 1.93
C GLU A 136 -16.42 -8.78 1.13
N THR A 137 -15.87 -9.74 1.85
CA THR A 137 -15.21 -10.94 1.29
C THR A 137 -16.10 -11.79 0.39
N PRO A 138 -17.39 -12.04 0.71
CA PRO A 138 -18.27 -12.78 -0.19
C PRO A 138 -18.45 -12.09 -1.55
N THR A 139 -18.60 -10.76 -1.56
CA THR A 139 -18.71 -9.96 -2.79
C THR A 139 -17.45 -10.06 -3.64
N ALA A 140 -16.26 -9.99 -3.03
CA ALA A 140 -14.98 -10.20 -3.71
C ALA A 140 -14.85 -11.62 -4.29
N THR A 141 -15.24 -12.63 -3.52
CA THR A 141 -15.19 -14.04 -3.92
C THR A 141 -16.11 -14.31 -5.11
N ALA A 142 -17.35 -13.80 -5.08
CA ALA A 142 -18.30 -13.91 -6.18
C ALA A 142 -17.76 -13.26 -7.46
N PHE A 143 -17.22 -12.04 -7.35
CA PHE A 143 -16.64 -11.32 -8.49
C PHE A 143 -15.43 -12.06 -9.09
N LEU A 144 -14.47 -12.49 -8.27
CA LEU A 144 -13.29 -13.23 -8.75
C LEU A 144 -13.69 -14.57 -9.41
N THR A 145 -14.72 -15.22 -8.87
CA THR A 145 -15.24 -16.48 -9.42
C THR A 145 -15.95 -16.25 -10.76
N GLU A 146 -16.66 -15.14 -10.93
CA GLU A 146 -17.25 -14.75 -12.22
C GLU A 146 -16.16 -14.46 -13.25
N LYS A 147 -15.16 -13.64 -12.91
CA LYS A 147 -14.05 -13.31 -13.82
C LYS A 147 -13.23 -14.53 -14.21
N ALA A 148 -13.08 -15.52 -13.34
CA ALA A 148 -12.42 -16.77 -13.65
C ALA A 148 -13.09 -17.60 -14.76
N LYS A 149 -14.36 -17.31 -15.11
CA LYS A 149 -15.05 -17.96 -16.24
C LYS A 149 -14.62 -17.41 -17.60
N THR A 150 -14.18 -16.16 -17.66
CA THR A 150 -13.83 -15.47 -18.92
C THR A 150 -12.34 -15.13 -19.02
N GLN A 151 -11.61 -15.14 -17.90
CA GLN A 151 -10.22 -14.72 -17.81
C GLN A 151 -9.29 -15.85 -17.36
N GLY A 152 -8.04 -15.79 -17.82
CA GLY A 152 -6.99 -16.72 -17.38
C GLY A 152 -6.59 -16.51 -15.91
N ARG A 153 -6.00 -17.54 -15.29
CA ARG A 153 -5.58 -17.52 -13.87
C ARG A 153 -4.70 -16.32 -13.51
N ASN A 154 -3.75 -15.96 -14.36
CA ASN A 154 -2.83 -14.85 -14.09
C ASN A 154 -3.56 -13.50 -14.07
N THR A 155 -4.48 -13.27 -15.00
CA THR A 155 -5.32 -12.07 -15.03
C THR A 155 -6.15 -11.94 -13.75
N VAL A 156 -6.80 -13.02 -13.31
CA VAL A 156 -7.57 -13.03 -12.06
C VAL A 156 -6.68 -12.76 -10.84
N ALA A 157 -5.45 -13.29 -10.82
CA ALA A 157 -4.48 -12.99 -9.78
C ALA A 157 -4.07 -11.51 -9.75
N HIS A 158 -3.89 -10.88 -10.92
CA HIS A 158 -3.60 -9.44 -11.01
C HIS A 158 -4.78 -8.59 -10.54
N ILE A 159 -6.01 -8.93 -10.94
CA ILE A 159 -7.25 -8.30 -10.45
C ILE A 159 -7.28 -8.34 -8.92
N ARG A 160 -7.15 -9.53 -8.33
CA ARG A 160 -7.13 -9.71 -6.87
C ARG A 160 -6.01 -8.90 -6.21
N SER A 161 -4.80 -8.93 -6.77
CA SER A 161 -3.65 -8.22 -6.21
C SER A 161 -3.91 -6.73 -6.14
N LEU A 162 -4.48 -6.14 -7.19
CA LEU A 162 -4.82 -4.72 -7.23
C LEU A 162 -5.88 -4.39 -6.19
N MET A 163 -6.98 -5.16 -6.15
CA MET A 163 -8.02 -4.98 -5.13
C MET A 163 -7.41 -5.01 -3.71
N SER A 164 -6.57 -6.02 -3.42
CA SER A 164 -5.92 -6.14 -2.12
C SER A 164 -5.03 -4.94 -1.79
N GLY A 165 -4.28 -4.43 -2.78
CA GLY A 165 -3.45 -3.23 -2.64
C GLY A 165 -4.26 -1.98 -2.29
N ILE A 166 -5.40 -1.78 -2.96
CA ILE A 166 -6.31 -0.66 -2.70
C ILE A 166 -6.83 -0.70 -1.26
N PHE A 167 -7.41 -1.83 -0.84
CA PHE A 167 -7.98 -1.98 0.50
C PHE A 167 -6.92 -1.93 1.60
N SER A 168 -5.71 -2.47 1.36
CA SER A 168 -4.59 -2.38 2.32
C SER A 168 -4.13 -0.93 2.50
N ASN A 169 -4.08 -0.16 1.41
CA ASN A 169 -3.73 1.26 1.46
C ASN A 169 -4.82 2.06 2.20
N ALA A 170 -6.10 1.79 1.93
CA ALA A 170 -7.22 2.41 2.62
C ALA A 170 -7.20 2.15 4.14
N ILE A 171 -6.94 0.91 4.55
CA ILE A 171 -6.77 0.54 5.97
C ILE A 171 -5.59 1.29 6.59
N SER A 172 -4.43 1.28 5.92
CA SER A 172 -3.21 1.93 6.43
C SER A 172 -3.37 3.43 6.63
N ARG A 173 -4.23 4.05 5.81
CA ARG A 173 -4.57 5.48 5.88
C ARG A 173 -5.78 5.77 6.79
N GLY A 174 -6.39 4.75 7.38
CA GLY A 174 -7.51 4.89 8.31
C GLY A 174 -8.88 5.13 7.69
N TYR A 175 -9.04 4.94 6.37
CA TYR A 175 -10.34 5.07 5.67
C TYR A 175 -11.30 3.95 6.03
N ILE A 176 -10.77 2.78 6.38
CA ILE A 176 -11.55 1.65 6.88
C ILE A 176 -11.24 1.53 8.36
N LYS A 177 -12.25 1.88 9.18
CA LYS A 177 -12.17 1.75 10.64
C LYS A 177 -12.94 0.51 11.07
N VAL A 178 -12.45 -0.07 12.15
CA VAL A 178 -12.99 -1.24 12.85
C VAL A 178 -14.47 -1.03 13.16
N SER A 179 -15.33 -1.93 12.70
CA SER A 179 -16.72 -1.99 13.17
C SER A 179 -16.76 -2.66 14.55
N ARG A 180 -17.45 -1.99 15.47
CA ARG A 180 -17.59 -2.33 16.87
C ARG A 180 -18.65 -3.41 17.00
N ASN A 181 -18.26 -4.69 17.08
CA ASN A 181 -19.14 -5.74 17.59
C ASN A 181 -19.42 -5.48 19.08
N GLY A 182 -20.53 -4.81 19.40
CA GLY A 182 -21.09 -4.74 20.77
C GLY A 182 -20.22 -4.06 21.84
N GLY A 183 -19.18 -3.33 21.45
CA GLY A 183 -18.46 -2.39 22.31
C GLY A 183 -17.50 -2.96 23.36
N LYS A 184 -17.04 -4.20 23.19
CA LYS A 184 -16.10 -4.81 24.16
C LYS A 184 -14.68 -5.09 23.62
N THR A 185 -14.44 -5.08 22.31
CA THR A 185 -13.11 -5.40 21.76
C THR A 185 -12.76 -4.52 20.56
N TRP A 186 -11.52 -4.05 20.50
CA TRP A 186 -10.93 -3.43 19.31
C TRP A 186 -10.51 -4.56 18.36
N GLU A 187 -11.33 -4.88 17.36
CA GLU A 187 -10.88 -5.74 16.26
C GLU A 187 -9.97 -4.93 15.32
N ALA A 188 -9.08 -5.53 14.55
CA ALA A 188 -8.31 -4.78 13.55
C ALA A 188 -9.14 -4.65 12.27
N ALA A 189 -9.04 -3.53 11.55
CA ALA A 189 -9.68 -3.41 10.24
C ALA A 189 -9.10 -4.48 9.31
N LYS A 190 -9.96 -5.37 8.80
CA LYS A 190 -9.56 -6.51 7.97
C LYS A 190 -9.73 -6.17 6.49
N ASN A 191 -8.75 -6.54 5.68
CA ASN A 191 -8.84 -6.38 4.23
C ASN A 191 -9.85 -7.42 3.68
N PRO A 192 -10.95 -6.98 3.03
CA PRO A 192 -11.99 -7.90 2.55
C PRO A 192 -11.48 -8.84 1.45
N ILE A 193 -10.37 -8.53 0.79
CA ILE A 193 -9.76 -9.33 -0.28
C ILE A 193 -8.86 -10.43 0.26
N GLN A 194 -8.37 -10.30 1.50
CA GLN A 194 -7.36 -11.20 2.07
C GLN A 194 -7.81 -12.66 2.03
N GLU A 195 -9.04 -12.93 2.47
CA GLU A 195 -9.65 -14.26 2.51
C GLU A 195 -10.56 -14.57 1.31
N ALA A 196 -10.71 -13.62 0.38
CA ALA A 196 -11.48 -13.89 -0.82
C ALA A 196 -10.82 -15.06 -1.58
N SER A 197 -11.52 -15.78 -2.43
CA SER A 197 -10.89 -16.80 -3.29
C SER A 197 -11.72 -17.04 -4.55
N VAL A 198 -11.14 -17.74 -5.53
CA VAL A 198 -11.91 -18.23 -6.68
C VAL A 198 -12.50 -19.57 -6.28
N LEU A 199 -13.83 -19.66 -6.26
CA LEU A 199 -14.53 -20.90 -5.96
C LEU A 199 -14.64 -21.73 -7.24
N GLY A 200 -13.65 -22.59 -7.47
CA GLY A 200 -13.64 -23.51 -8.62
C GLY A 200 -12.26 -23.64 -9.29
N LYS A 201 -12.23 -24.32 -10.43
CA LYS A 201 -11.02 -24.46 -11.24
C LYS A 201 -10.84 -23.24 -12.13
N THR A 202 -9.59 -22.78 -12.23
CA THR A 202 -9.17 -21.72 -13.15
C THR A 202 -8.44 -22.31 -14.35
N ALA A 203 -8.59 -21.69 -15.52
CA ALA A 203 -7.81 -22.05 -16.69
C ALA A 203 -6.31 -21.88 -16.40
N ARG A 204 -5.55 -22.97 -16.57
CA ARG A 204 -4.09 -22.93 -16.39
C ARG A 204 -3.46 -22.10 -17.52
N PRO A 205 -2.45 -21.27 -17.22
CA PRO A 205 -1.68 -20.61 -18.26
C PRO A 205 -1.10 -21.64 -19.22
N ALA A 206 -1.13 -21.33 -20.52
CA ALA A 206 -0.44 -22.14 -21.51
C ALA A 206 1.06 -22.18 -21.18
N LYS A 207 1.69 -23.32 -21.40
CA LYS A 207 3.13 -23.44 -21.25
C LYS A 207 3.78 -22.69 -22.42
N THR A 208 4.54 -21.65 -22.12
CA THR A 208 5.37 -21.00 -23.14
C THR A 208 6.42 -22.00 -23.61
N GLY A 209 6.48 -22.25 -24.92
CA GLY A 209 7.51 -23.07 -25.54
C GLY A 209 8.89 -22.42 -25.45
N HIS A 210 9.93 -23.20 -25.76
CA HIS A 210 11.28 -22.69 -25.95
C HIS A 210 11.72 -22.99 -27.38
N TYR A 211 12.49 -22.08 -27.96
CA TYR A 211 13.09 -22.32 -29.27
C TYR A 211 14.26 -23.27 -29.13
N SER A 212 14.34 -24.26 -30.03
CA SER A 212 15.55 -25.04 -30.25
C SER A 212 16.62 -24.19 -30.96
N LEU A 213 17.88 -24.61 -30.88
CA LEU A 213 18.98 -23.93 -31.59
C LEU A 213 18.70 -23.81 -33.10
N ARG A 214 18.13 -24.87 -33.71
CA ARG A 214 17.79 -24.87 -35.14
C ARG A 214 16.71 -23.83 -35.47
N GLU A 215 15.68 -23.71 -34.64
CA GLU A 215 14.64 -22.70 -34.83
C GLU A 215 15.20 -21.29 -34.65
N ALA A 216 16.03 -21.05 -33.63
CA ALA A 216 16.69 -19.77 -33.42
C ALA A 216 17.54 -19.35 -34.63
N LEU A 217 18.37 -20.25 -35.15
CA LEU A 217 19.19 -20.00 -36.35
C LEU A 217 18.33 -19.78 -37.60
N SER A 218 17.21 -20.51 -37.74
CA SER A 218 16.29 -20.34 -38.87
C SER A 218 15.60 -18.98 -38.84
N ILE A 219 15.21 -18.51 -37.66
CA ILE A 219 14.65 -17.16 -37.46
C ILE A 219 15.69 -16.10 -37.85
N LEU A 220 16.93 -16.25 -37.42
CA LEU A 220 18.00 -15.32 -37.78
C LEU A 220 18.28 -15.31 -39.29
N ALA A 221 18.31 -16.47 -39.94
CA ALA A 221 18.48 -16.57 -41.38
C ALA A 221 17.32 -15.90 -42.15
N ALA A 222 16.08 -16.07 -41.68
CA ALA A 222 14.91 -15.43 -42.27
C ALA A 222 14.90 -13.89 -42.12
N LEU A 223 15.68 -13.36 -41.19
CA LEU A 223 15.84 -11.92 -40.94
C LEU A 223 17.07 -11.32 -41.63
N SER A 224 17.70 -12.01 -42.60
CA SER A 224 18.93 -11.53 -43.27
C SER A 224 18.80 -10.13 -43.88
N GLU A 225 17.62 -9.81 -44.43
CA GLU A 225 17.32 -8.49 -45.01
C GLU A 225 16.95 -7.43 -43.96
N HIS A 226 16.83 -7.82 -42.68
CA HIS A 226 16.44 -6.97 -41.55
C HIS A 226 17.50 -7.02 -40.46
N VAL A 227 18.66 -6.43 -40.73
CA VAL A 227 19.84 -6.45 -39.85
C VAL A 227 19.51 -6.06 -38.41
N GLU A 228 18.66 -5.04 -38.20
CA GLU A 228 18.24 -4.61 -36.86
C GLU A 228 17.43 -5.69 -36.12
N GLY A 229 16.46 -6.29 -36.80
CA GLY A 229 15.65 -7.37 -36.24
C GLY A 229 16.49 -8.61 -35.97
N GLN A 230 17.42 -8.93 -36.87
CA GLN A 230 18.36 -10.03 -36.71
C GLN A 230 19.25 -9.82 -35.47
N LEU A 231 19.77 -8.61 -35.26
CA LEU A 231 20.58 -8.27 -34.08
C LEU A 231 19.78 -8.40 -32.77
N VAL A 232 18.55 -7.86 -32.73
CA VAL A 232 17.67 -7.96 -31.55
C VAL A 232 17.38 -9.42 -31.21
N MET A 233 17.07 -10.25 -32.21
CA MET A 233 16.82 -11.68 -32.00
C MET A 233 18.09 -12.42 -31.57
N ALA A 234 19.25 -12.09 -32.13
CA ALA A 234 20.52 -12.71 -31.75
C ALA A 234 20.88 -12.42 -30.28
N LEU A 235 20.76 -11.16 -29.84
CA LEU A 235 20.95 -10.77 -28.44
C LEU A 235 19.95 -11.47 -27.50
N SER A 236 18.70 -11.63 -27.94
CA SER A 236 17.67 -12.34 -27.16
C SER A 236 17.99 -13.84 -27.03
N PHE A 237 18.38 -14.51 -28.11
CA PHE A 237 18.62 -15.95 -28.13
C PHE A 237 19.93 -16.37 -27.45
N PHE A 238 21.02 -15.65 -27.69
CA PHE A 238 22.35 -16.07 -27.27
C PHE A 238 22.83 -15.41 -25.98
N TRP A 239 22.40 -14.18 -25.70
CA TRP A 239 22.73 -13.49 -24.46
C TRP A 239 21.58 -13.49 -23.45
N GLY A 240 20.38 -13.97 -23.84
CA GLY A 240 19.24 -14.08 -22.94
C GLY A 240 18.67 -12.73 -22.50
N LEU A 241 18.98 -11.67 -23.23
CA LEU A 241 18.58 -10.31 -22.88
C LEU A 241 17.10 -10.10 -23.13
N ARG A 242 16.43 -9.44 -22.20
CA ARG A 242 15.02 -9.04 -22.33
C ARG A 242 14.90 -7.88 -23.32
N PRO A 243 13.76 -7.70 -23.99
CA PRO A 243 13.57 -6.60 -24.94
C PRO A 243 13.88 -5.20 -24.36
N SER A 244 13.61 -4.98 -23.07
CA SER A 244 13.95 -3.72 -22.38
C SER A 244 15.45 -3.55 -22.14
N GLU A 245 16.18 -4.64 -21.93
CA GLU A 245 17.63 -4.64 -21.73
C GLU A 245 18.32 -4.39 -23.08
N ILE A 246 17.87 -5.07 -24.14
CA ILE A 246 18.36 -4.85 -25.52
C ILE A 246 18.18 -3.39 -25.95
N ARG A 247 17.03 -2.79 -25.65
CA ARG A 247 16.79 -1.36 -25.95
C ARG A 247 17.69 -0.43 -25.14
N GLY A 248 18.08 -0.83 -23.94
CA GLY A 248 18.87 -0.01 -23.02
C GLY A 248 20.38 -0.13 -23.20
N LEU A 249 20.84 -1.09 -24.03
CA LEU A 249 22.26 -1.37 -24.24
C LEU A 249 23.00 -0.18 -24.87
N LYS A 250 24.16 0.11 -24.32
CA LYS A 250 25.10 1.12 -24.80
C LYS A 250 26.44 0.48 -25.14
N TRP A 251 27.21 1.14 -25.99
CA TRP A 251 28.58 0.71 -26.30
C TRP A 251 29.48 0.64 -25.05
N GLU A 252 29.21 1.49 -24.06
CA GLU A 252 29.92 1.53 -22.77
C GLU A 252 29.69 0.27 -21.92
N ASP A 253 28.61 -0.48 -22.16
CA ASP A 253 28.33 -1.74 -21.44
C ASP A 253 29.23 -2.89 -21.93
N PHE A 254 29.96 -2.71 -23.04
CA PHE A 254 30.91 -3.67 -23.56
C PHE A 254 32.32 -3.37 -23.06
N SER A 255 32.83 -4.19 -22.15
CA SER A 255 34.25 -4.20 -21.83
C SER A 255 35.01 -5.05 -22.85
N TYR A 256 35.81 -4.41 -23.69
CA TYR A 256 36.89 -5.10 -24.37
C TYR A 256 37.93 -5.44 -23.30
N GLY A 257 38.08 -6.73 -22.98
CA GLY A 257 38.95 -7.16 -21.89
C GLY A 257 40.36 -6.60 -22.01
N ALA A 258 40.67 -5.57 -21.22
CA ALA A 258 42.01 -5.34 -20.73
C ALA A 258 42.17 -6.28 -19.53
N SER A 259 42.78 -7.43 -19.80
CA SER A 259 43.45 -8.23 -18.79
C SER A 259 44.63 -7.43 -18.25
N ASP A 260 44.53 -6.97 -17.01
CA ASP A 260 45.69 -6.72 -16.13
C ASP A 260 46.00 -8.02 -15.35
#